data_AF-A0A661EKA1-F1
#
_entry.id   AF-A0A661EKA1-F1
#
_cell.length_a   1.000
_cell.length_b   1.000
_cell.length_c   1.000
_cell.angle_alpha   90.00
_cell.angle_beta   90.00
_cell.angle_gamma   90.00
#
_symmetry.space_group_name_H-M   'P 1'
#
loop_
_entity.id
_entity.type
_entity.pdbx_description
1 polymer ?
#
loop_
_entity_poly.entity_id
_entity_poly.type
_entity_poly.pdbx_seq_one_letter_code
_entity_poly.pdbx_strand_id
1 'polypeptide(L)' 'GCYCCQNFSRAYLRHLLQNDELLGMRLASLHNTWFYQVLMADIRQAITEQRFEQFQQEFLAAQ' A
#
# COMPACT_ATOMS: atom_id res chain seq x y z
N GLY A 1 -2.76 9.16 -0.50
CA GLY A 1 -1.43 8.55 -0.23
C GLY A 1 -1.05 8.76 1.23
N CYS A 2 -0.23 7.88 1.81
CA CYS A 2 0.23 7.99 3.22
C CYS A 2 1.40 8.98 3.41
N TYR A 3 1.74 9.30 4.67
CA TYR A 3 2.88 10.15 5.02
C TYR A 3 4.19 9.70 4.37
N CYS A 4 4.45 8.38 4.34
CA CYS A 4 5.63 7.82 3.70
C CYS A 4 5.70 8.15 2.20
N CYS A 5 4.61 7.93 1.46
CA CYS A 5 4.53 8.20 0.02
C CYS A 5 4.61 9.69 -0.34
N GLN A 6 4.21 10.58 0.58
CA GLN A 6 4.19 12.02 0.33
C GLN A 6 5.54 12.69 0.60
N ASN A 7 6.34 12.14 1.51
CA ASN A 7 7.55 12.80 2.03
C ASN A 7 8.85 12.09 1.65
N PHE A 8 8.80 10.82 1.26
CA PHE A 8 10.00 10.01 1.02
C PHE A 8 9.97 9.32 -0.35
N SER A 9 11.14 9.21 -0.96
CA SER A 9 11.31 8.50 -2.23
C SER A 9 11.55 7.00 -2.01
N ARG A 10 11.26 6.19 -3.03
CA ARG A 10 11.55 4.74 -3.00
C ARG A 10 13.04 4.46 -2.83
N ALA A 11 13.91 5.29 -3.42
CA ALA A 11 15.36 5.18 -3.29
C ALA A 11 15.80 5.41 -1.83
N TYR A 12 15.22 6.40 -1.15
CA TYR A 12 15.52 6.66 0.26
C TYR A 12 15.03 5.53 1.17
N LEU A 13 13.82 5.01 0.94
CA LEU A 13 13.33 3.84 1.68
C LEU A 13 14.23 2.62 1.49
N ARG A 14 14.69 2.36 0.26
CA ARG A 14 15.63 1.27 -0.02
C ARG A 14 16.95 1.47 0.74
N HIS A 15 17.49 2.68 0.74
CA HIS A 15 18.70 3.00 1.50
C HIS A 15 18.53 2.70 3.00
N LEU A 16 17.45 3.18 3.62
CA LEU A 16 17.16 2.93 5.04
C LEU A 16 17.07 1.43 5.35
N LEU A 17 16.36 0.68 4.50
CA LEU A 17 16.18 -0.76 4.68
C LEU A 17 17.49 -1.54 4.47
N GLN A 18 18.37 -1.11 3.57
CA GLN A 18 19.66 -1.76 3.32
C GLN A 18 20.68 -1.51 4.43
N ASN A 19 20.52 -0.44 5.21
CA ASN A 19 21.41 -0.09 6.34
C ASN A 19 20.80 -0.48 7.69
N ASP A 20 19.75 -1.33 7.70
CA ASP A 20 19.05 -1.81 8.90
C ASP A 20 18.57 -0.68 9.83
N GLU A 21 18.24 0.47 9.26
CA GLU A 21 17.75 1.61 10.04
C GLU A 21 16.28 1.39 10.46
N LEU A 22 16.02 1.55 11.76
CA LEU A 22 14.67 1.41 12.35
C LEU A 22 13.63 2.31 11.68
N LEU A 23 14.05 3.48 11.18
CA LEU A 23 13.16 4.38 10.44
C LEU A 23 12.59 3.73 9.18
N GLY A 24 13.38 2.93 8.46
CA GLY A 24 12.93 2.20 7.28
C GLY A 24 11.78 1.25 7.60
N MET A 25 11.90 0.48 8.70
CA MET A 25 10.84 -0.39 9.18
C MET A 25 9.57 0.38 9.56
N ARG A 26 9.71 1.50 10.28
CA ARG A 26 8.56 2.34 10.67
C ARG A 26 7.82 2.90 9.46
N LEU A 27 8.55 3.41 8.47
CA LEU A 27 7.96 3.96 7.24
C LEU A 27 7.29 2.88 6.39
N ALA A 28 7.87 1.68 6.33
CA ALA A 28 7.27 0.53 5.67
C ALA A 28 5.97 0.09 6.36
N SER A 29 5.96 -0.04 7.69
CA SER A 29 4.75 -0.37 8.45
C SER A 29 3.64 0.67 8.27
N LEU A 30 3.99 1.96 8.27
CA LEU A 30 3.03 3.04 8.03
C LEU A 30 2.44 2.99 6.62
N HIS A 31 3.28 2.77 5.60
CA HIS A 31 2.82 2.61 4.22
C HIS A 31 1.91 1.39 4.05
N ASN A 32 2.35 0.23 4.56
CA ASN A 32 1.62 -1.01 4.45
C ASN A 32 0.24 -0.90 5.12
N THR A 33 0.19 -0.38 6.34
CA THR A 33 -1.09 -0.20 7.06
C THR A 33 -2.06 0.66 6.28
N TRP A 34 -1.59 1.79 5.73
CA TRP A 34 -2.42 2.64 4.89
C TRP A 34 -2.88 1.93 3.61
N PHE A 35 -1.98 1.20 2.93
CA PHE A 35 -2.30 0.43 1.74
C PHE A 35 -3.40 -0.61 2.01
N TYR A 36 -3.27 -1.40 3.08
CA TYR A 36 -4.29 -2.38 3.46
C TYR A 36 -5.63 -1.73 3.79
N GLN A 37 -5.65 -0.57 4.45
CA GLN A 37 -6.91 0.14 4.72
C GLN A 37 -7.61 0.59 3.43
N VAL A 38 -6.85 1.10 2.46
CA VAL A 38 -7.38 1.51 1.14
C VAL A 38 -7.89 0.28 0.39
N LEU A 39 -7.09 -0.78 0.28
CA LEU A 39 -7.48 -2.03 -0.38
C LEU A 39 -8.79 -2.58 0.20
N MET A 40 -8.90 -2.61 1.54
CA MET A 40 -10.12 -3.09 2.19
C MET A 40 -11.32 -2.17 1.97
N ALA A 41 -11.12 -0.86 1.81
CA ALA A 41 -12.18 0.08 1.44
C ALA A 41 -12.68 -0.18 0.01
N ASP A 42 -11.76 -0.35 -0.93
CA ASP A 42 -12.08 -0.63 -2.33
C ASP A 42 -12.81 -1.97 -2.48
N ILE A 43 -12.38 -3.00 -1.74
CA ILE A 43 -13.07 -4.30 -1.66
C ILE A 43 -14.52 -4.12 -1.18
N ARG A 44 -14.73 -3.40 -0.07
CA ARG A 44 -16.09 -3.15 0.46
C ARG A 44 -16.97 -2.41 -0.54
N GLN A 45 -16.40 -1.43 -1.25
CA GLN A 45 -17.11 -0.69 -2.29
C GLN A 45 -17.50 -1.62 -3.46
N ALA A 46 -16.56 -2.43 -3.95
CA ALA A 46 -16.81 -3.36 -5.05
C ALA A 46 -17.87 -4.42 -4.70
N ILE A 47 -17.91 -4.88 -3.46
CA ILE A 47 -18.98 -5.79 -2.97
C ILE A 47 -20.33 -5.08 -2.98
N THR A 48 -20.39 -3.84 -2.47
CA THR A 48 -21.64 -3.04 -2.44
C THR A 48 -22.18 -2.78 -3.85
N GLU A 49 -21.28 -2.59 -4.82
CA GLU A 49 -21.59 -2.36 -6.23
C GLU A 49 -21.74 -3.65 -7.06
N GLN A 50 -21.71 -4.83 -6.42
CA GLN A 50 -21.82 -6.14 -7.09
C GLN A 50 -20.78 -6.39 -8.20
N ARG A 51 -19.62 -5.73 -8.13
CA ARG A 51 -18.52 -5.84 -9.11
C ARG A 51 -17.23 -6.40 -8.53
N PHE A 52 -17.34 -7.18 -7.45
CA PHE A 52 -16.17 -7.71 -6.75
C PHE A 52 -15.29 -8.62 -7.62
N GLU A 53 -15.87 -9.49 -8.45
CA GLU A 53 -15.11 -10.37 -9.35
C GLU A 53 -14.28 -9.57 -10.37
N GLN A 54 -14.87 -8.53 -10.96
CA GLN A 54 -14.16 -7.64 -11.86
C GLN A 54 -13.02 -6.91 -11.13
N PHE A 55 -13.29 -6.35 -9.95
CA PHE A 55 -12.27 -5.70 -9.14
C PHE A 55 -11.10 -6.65 -8.82
N GLN A 56 -11.39 -7.90 -8.46
CA GLN A 56 -10.37 -8.91 -8.19
C GLN A 56 -9.49 -9.18 -9.41
N GLN A 57 -10.11 -9.38 -10.59
CA GLN A 57 -9.39 -9.65 -11.84
C GLN A 57 -8.47 -8.48 -12.21
N GLU A 58 -8.99 -7.24 -12.15
CA GLU A 58 -8.22 -6.02 -12.43
C GLU A 58 -7.06 -5.85 -11.44
N PHE A 59 -7.30 -6.07 -10.15
CA PHE A 59 -6.27 -5.92 -9.13
C PHE A 59 -5.13 -6.94 -9.29
N LEU A 60 -5.45 -8.20 -9.60
CA LEU A 60 -4.46 -9.26 -9.80
C LEU A 60 -3.71 -9.11 -11.14
N ALA A 61 -4.35 -8.56 -12.18
CA ALA A 61 -3.70 -8.28 -13.45
C ALA A 61 -2.73 -7.09 -13.38
N ALA A 62 -2.93 -6.17 -12.42
CA ALA A 62 -2.08 -5.00 -12.19
C ALA A 62 -0.91 -5.25 -11.21
N GLN A 63 -0.84 -6.45 -10.62
CA GLN A 63 0.26 -6.89 -9.73
C GLN A 63 1.45 -7.43 -10.53
#